data_AF-A0A836XCH5-F1
#
_entry.id   AF-A0A836XCH5-F1
#
_cell.length_a   1.000
_cell.length_b   1.000
_cell.length_c   1.000
_cell.angle_alpha   90.00
_cell.angle_beta   90.00
_cell.angle_gamma   90.00
#
_symmetry.space_group_name_H-M   'P 1'
#
loop_
_entity.id
_entity.type
_entity.pdbx_description
1 polymer ?
#
loop_
_entity_poly.entity_id
_entity_poly.type
_entity_poly.pdbx_seq_one_letter_code
_entity_poly.pdbx_strand_id
1 'polypeptide(L)'
;MKEFRTRWLTLVDQLKDRMKARVDGEAVRFLVDKMAASGNKGMSLAPDEQQVVLCHFDGGQITLKQFAETYNALWFIRSVSFDSTGIADFVESDLLPRALVYQAATKQGLERDP
;
A
#
# COMPACT_ATOMS: atom_id res chain seq x y z
N MET A 1 -2.06 -3.64 -24.57
CA MET A 1 -2.63 -3.61 -23.20
C MET A 1 -2.26 -4.85 -22.37
N LYS A 2 -2.52 -6.08 -22.83
CA LYS A 2 -2.20 -7.31 -22.07
C LYS A 2 -0.70 -7.47 -21.76
N GLU A 3 0.17 -7.24 -22.74
CA GLU A 3 1.63 -7.39 -22.56
C GLU A 3 2.23 -6.42 -21.52
N PHE A 4 1.80 -5.16 -21.53
CA PHE A 4 2.22 -4.18 -20.54
C PHE A 4 1.82 -4.61 -19.13
N ARG A 5 0.57 -5.04 -18.94
CA ARG A 5 0.07 -5.53 -17.65
C ARG A 5 0.87 -6.73 -17.15
N THR A 6 1.17 -7.69 -18.02
CA THR A 6 1.98 -8.85 -17.64
C THR A 6 3.39 -8.44 -17.21
N ARG A 7 4.06 -7.58 -18.01
CA ARG A 7 5.40 -7.09 -17.67
C ARG A 7 5.42 -6.29 -16.36
N TRP A 8 4.40 -5.47 -16.14
CA TRP A 8 4.23 -4.72 -14.91
C TRP A 8 4.11 -5.64 -13.69
N LEU A 9 3.23 -6.64 -13.76
CA LEU A 9 3.05 -7.60 -12.66
C LEU A 9 4.34 -8.36 -12.37
N THR A 10 5.05 -8.82 -13.40
CA THR A 10 6.35 -9.49 -13.26
C THR A 10 7.40 -8.59 -12.61
N LEU A 11 7.50 -7.32 -13.02
CA LEU A 11 8.43 -6.36 -12.42
C LEU A 11 8.13 -6.16 -10.92
N VAL A 12 6.87 -5.93 -10.59
CA VAL A 12 6.44 -5.72 -9.20
C VAL A 12 6.75 -6.93 -8.32
N ASP A 13 6.46 -8.13 -8.83
CA ASP A 13 6.73 -9.39 -8.12
C ASP A 13 8.24 -9.56 -7.83
N GLN A 14 9.09 -9.34 -8.84
CA GLN A 14 10.55 -9.34 -8.68
C GLN A 14 11.02 -8.30 -7.66
N LEU A 15 10.41 -7.11 -7.64
CA LEU A 15 10.74 -6.06 -6.67
C LEU A 15 10.30 -6.43 -5.25
N LYS A 16 9.11 -7.04 -5.09
CA LYS A 16 8.62 -7.52 -3.78
C LYS A 16 9.62 -8.50 -3.16
N ASP A 17 10.08 -9.47 -3.94
CA ASP A 17 11.06 -10.46 -3.50
C ASP A 17 12.43 -9.84 -3.22
N ARG A 18 12.96 -9.05 -4.18
CA ARG A 18 14.27 -8.41 -4.05
C ARG A 18 14.36 -7.51 -2.83
N MET A 19 13.27 -6.82 -2.49
CA MET A 19 13.20 -5.88 -1.38
C MET A 19 12.54 -6.47 -0.13
N LYS A 20 12.29 -7.79 -0.11
CA LYS A 20 11.72 -8.51 1.03
C LYS A 20 10.47 -7.84 1.60
N ALA A 21 9.56 -7.40 0.73
CA ALA A 21 8.35 -6.74 1.15
C ALA A 21 7.47 -7.67 2.00
N ARG A 22 6.98 -7.17 3.13
CA ARG A 22 6.13 -7.89 4.08
C ARG A 22 5.00 -6.98 4.55
N VAL A 23 3.78 -7.44 4.39
CA VAL A 23 2.59 -6.80 4.96
C VAL A 23 2.44 -7.26 6.41
N ASP A 24 2.16 -6.33 7.30
CA ASP A 24 1.95 -6.59 8.71
C ASP A 24 0.48 -7.00 8.95
N GLY A 25 0.27 -8.26 9.32
CA GLY A 25 -1.07 -8.80 9.58
C GLY A 25 -1.77 -8.18 10.78
N GLU A 26 -1.03 -7.71 11.79
CA GLU A 26 -1.61 -7.00 12.95
C GLU A 26 -2.10 -5.62 12.55
N ALA A 27 -1.33 -4.90 11.73
CA ALA A 27 -1.75 -3.61 11.18
C ALA A 27 -2.96 -3.73 10.25
N VAL A 28 -3.02 -4.80 9.44
CA VAL A 28 -4.22 -5.12 8.62
C VAL A 28 -5.43 -5.36 9.51
N ARG A 29 -5.29 -6.17 10.56
CA ARG A 29 -6.39 -6.45 11.49
C ARG A 29 -6.87 -5.19 12.20
N PHE A 30 -5.94 -4.35 12.65
CA PHE A 30 -6.26 -3.05 13.24
C PHE A 30 -7.11 -2.18 12.29
N LEU A 31 -6.74 -2.13 11.00
CA LEU A 31 -7.50 -1.42 9.97
C LEU A 31 -8.92 -1.99 9.80
N VAL A 32 -9.07 -3.31 9.76
CA VAL A 32 -10.38 -3.99 9.68
C VAL A 32 -11.26 -3.58 10.86
N ASP A 33 -10.74 -3.71 12.08
CA ASP A 33 -11.47 -3.39 13.31
C ASP A 33 -11.89 -1.91 13.34
N LYS A 34 -11.00 -1.01 12.90
CA LYS A 34 -11.28 0.42 12.81
C LYS A 34 -12.41 0.74 11.83
N MET A 35 -12.42 0.07 10.67
CA MET A 35 -13.43 0.30 9.64
C MET A 35 -14.79 -0.33 9.99
N ALA A 36 -14.79 -1.46 10.68
CA ALA A 36 -16.00 -2.01 11.27
C ALA A 36 -16.62 -1.04 12.29
N ALA A 37 -15.79 -0.42 13.14
CA ALA A 37 -16.25 0.55 14.13
C ALA A 37 -16.74 1.88 13.53
N SER A 38 -16.23 2.30 12.37
CA SER A 38 -16.59 3.58 11.73
C SER A 38 -17.93 3.56 10.98
N GLY A 39 -18.51 2.38 10.77
CA GLY A 39 -19.83 2.24 10.14
C GLY A 39 -19.91 2.86 8.74
N ASN A 40 -18.86 2.69 7.93
CA ASN A 40 -18.74 3.23 6.56
C ASN A 40 -18.70 4.76 6.43
N LYS A 41 -18.44 5.51 7.51
CA LYS A 41 -18.33 6.99 7.49
C LYS A 41 -16.99 7.52 6.98
N GLY A 42 -16.22 6.69 6.26
CA GLY A 42 -14.87 7.00 5.82
C GLY A 42 -13.79 6.60 6.83
N MET A 43 -12.53 6.68 6.38
CA MET A 43 -11.37 6.31 7.19
C MET A 43 -10.83 7.54 7.92
N SER A 44 -10.96 7.54 9.24
CA SER A 44 -10.38 8.54 10.13
C SER A 44 -9.44 7.86 11.11
N LEU A 45 -8.17 8.27 11.08
CA LEU A 45 -7.09 7.73 11.91
C LEU A 45 -6.56 8.85 12.81
N ALA A 46 -6.42 8.57 14.09
CA ALA A 46 -5.74 9.47 15.03
C ALA A 46 -4.24 9.63 14.65
N PRO A 47 -3.59 10.72 15.08
CA PRO A 47 -2.22 11.02 14.64
C PRO A 47 -1.18 9.93 14.94
N ASP A 48 -1.36 9.20 16.04
CA ASP A 48 -0.56 8.05 16.44
C ASP A 48 -0.87 6.81 15.58
N GLU A 49 -2.15 6.52 15.34
CA GLU A 49 -2.59 5.43 14.45
C GLU A 49 -2.06 5.60 13.03
N GLN A 50 -1.94 6.84 12.55
CA GLN A 50 -1.40 7.16 11.23
C GLN A 50 0.04 6.66 11.02
N GLN A 51 0.84 6.54 12.08
CA GLN A 51 2.24 6.12 12.00
C GLN A 51 2.42 4.59 12.06
N VAL A 52 1.36 3.84 12.32
CA VAL A 52 1.40 2.36 12.33
C VAL A 52 1.86 1.87 10.96
N VAL A 53 2.83 0.95 10.97
CA VAL A 53 3.38 0.42 9.74
C VAL A 53 2.52 -0.73 9.24
N LEU A 54 2.06 -0.59 8.00
CA LEU A 54 1.26 -1.58 7.29
C LEU A 54 2.11 -2.54 6.47
N CYS A 55 3.24 -2.04 5.93
CA CYS A 55 4.14 -2.85 5.15
C CYS A 55 5.59 -2.36 5.32
N HIS A 56 6.51 -3.30 5.51
CA HIS A 56 7.94 -3.04 5.53
C HIS A 56 8.62 -3.62 4.29
N PHE A 57 9.67 -2.95 3.81
CA PHE A 57 10.55 -3.46 2.75
C PHE A 57 11.96 -2.84 2.87
N ASP A 58 12.95 -3.44 2.21
CA ASP A 58 14.35 -3.01 2.26
C ASP A 58 14.54 -1.62 1.62
N GLY A 59 14.54 -0.60 2.48
CA GLY A 59 14.70 0.81 2.13
C GLY A 59 13.45 1.67 2.35
N GLY A 60 12.39 1.14 2.99
CA GLY A 60 11.24 1.96 3.33
C GLY A 60 10.10 1.21 4.02
N GLN A 61 9.01 1.93 4.23
CA GLN A 61 7.80 1.40 4.83
C GLN A 61 6.56 2.12 4.28
N ILE A 62 5.41 1.46 4.40
CA ILE A 62 4.09 2.03 4.11
C ILE A 62 3.35 2.08 5.43
N THR A 63 2.86 3.27 5.77
CA THR A 63 2.10 3.54 7.00
C THR A 63 0.59 3.57 6.74
N LEU A 64 -0.21 3.49 7.80
CA LEU A 64 -1.66 3.66 7.71
C LEU A 64 -2.07 5.03 7.16
N LYS A 65 -1.28 6.07 7.40
CA LYS A 65 -1.47 7.39 6.76
C LYS A 65 -1.49 7.27 5.24
N GLN A 66 -0.46 6.65 4.66
CA GLN A 66 -0.33 6.50 3.21
C GLN A 66 -1.45 5.62 2.64
N PHE A 67 -1.88 4.60 3.40
CA PHE A 67 -3.07 3.82 3.05
C PHE A 67 -4.31 4.72 2.97
N ALA A 68 -4.60 5.48 4.03
CA ALA A 68 -5.78 6.33 4.11
C ALA A 68 -5.78 7.41 3.02
N GLU A 69 -4.64 8.06 2.77
CA GLU A 69 -4.49 9.05 1.70
C GLU A 69 -4.76 8.44 0.32
N THR A 70 -4.19 7.25 0.05
CA THR A 70 -4.36 6.57 -1.25
C THR A 70 -5.79 6.06 -1.42
N TYR A 71 -6.38 5.49 -0.37
CA TYR A 71 -7.78 5.08 -0.37
C TYR A 71 -8.70 6.27 -0.64
N ASN A 72 -8.56 7.36 0.11
CA ASN A 72 -9.36 8.58 -0.06
C ASN A 72 -9.12 9.27 -1.41
N ALA A 73 -7.97 9.05 -2.06
CA ALA A 73 -7.72 9.53 -3.41
C ALA A 73 -8.34 8.64 -4.50
N LEU A 74 -8.69 7.39 -4.20
CA LEU A 74 -9.18 6.40 -5.17
C LEU A 74 -10.61 5.94 -4.90
N TRP A 75 -11.21 6.30 -3.76
CA TRP A 75 -12.51 5.78 -3.29
C TRP A 75 -13.66 5.91 -4.29
N PHE A 76 -13.62 6.91 -5.19
CA PHE A 76 -14.64 7.15 -6.21
C PHE A 76 -14.51 6.24 -7.45
N ILE A 77 -13.36 5.60 -7.66
CA ILE A 77 -13.09 4.69 -8.80
C ILE A 77 -12.70 3.28 -8.37
N ARG A 78 -12.40 3.07 -7.09
CA ARG A 78 -11.96 1.79 -6.55
C ARG A 78 -12.68 1.48 -5.24
N SER A 79 -13.48 0.42 -5.29
CA SER A 79 -14.04 -0.18 -4.08
C SER A 79 -12.98 -1.05 -3.39
N VAL A 80 -12.87 -0.91 -2.07
CA VAL A 80 -12.00 -1.74 -1.23
C VAL A 80 -12.90 -2.46 -0.22
N SER A 81 -12.80 -3.79 -0.17
CA SER A 81 -13.42 -4.53 0.92
C SER A 81 -12.61 -4.30 2.19
N PHE A 82 -13.27 -3.88 3.27
CA PHE A 82 -12.62 -3.65 4.56
C PHE A 82 -12.58 -4.93 5.40
N ASP A 83 -12.09 -5.99 4.78
CA ASP A 83 -11.69 -7.24 5.41
C ASP A 83 -10.18 -7.46 5.15
N SER A 84 -9.62 -8.50 5.78
CA SER A 84 -8.18 -8.78 5.67
C SER A 84 -7.74 -9.01 4.22
N THR A 85 -8.58 -9.62 3.39
CA THR A 85 -8.27 -9.94 2.00
C THR A 85 -8.33 -8.69 1.13
N GLY A 86 -9.39 -7.89 1.26
CA GLY A 86 -9.54 -6.66 0.47
C GLY A 86 -8.49 -5.60 0.80
N ILE A 87 -8.10 -5.47 2.08
CA ILE A 87 -6.99 -4.59 2.47
C ILE A 87 -5.66 -5.11 1.91
N ALA A 88 -5.38 -6.42 2.04
CA ALA A 88 -4.16 -7.00 1.48
C ALA A 88 -4.10 -6.80 -0.04
N ASP A 89 -5.18 -7.07 -0.76
CA ASP A 89 -5.29 -6.89 -2.21
C ASP A 89 -5.04 -5.43 -2.62
N PHE A 90 -5.57 -4.46 -1.87
CA PHE A 90 -5.34 -3.04 -2.12
C PHE A 90 -3.88 -2.64 -1.86
N VAL A 91 -3.29 -3.12 -0.77
CA VAL A 91 -1.86 -2.89 -0.49
C VAL A 91 -1.00 -3.46 -1.60
N GLU A 92 -1.26 -4.70 -2.01
CA GLU A 92 -0.46 -5.40 -3.00
C GLU A 92 -0.61 -4.88 -4.42
N SER A 93 -1.78 -4.32 -4.76
CA SER A 93 -2.09 -3.86 -6.11
C SER A 93 -1.83 -2.37 -6.34
N ASP A 94 -1.93 -1.53 -5.30
CA ASP A 94 -1.90 -0.07 -5.46
C ASP A 94 -0.74 0.59 -4.72
N LEU A 95 -0.58 0.26 -3.44
CA LEU A 95 0.36 0.94 -2.56
C LEU A 95 1.78 0.42 -2.75
N LEU A 96 1.95 -0.89 -2.55
CA LEU A 96 3.26 -1.53 -2.57
C LEU A 96 3.97 -1.43 -3.93
N PRO A 97 3.31 -1.64 -5.08
CA PRO A 97 3.96 -1.48 -6.38
C PRO A 97 4.57 -0.11 -6.60
N ARG A 98 3.85 0.96 -6.22
CA ARG A 98 4.33 2.34 -6.37
C ARG A 98 5.52 2.62 -5.45
N ALA A 99 5.44 2.19 -4.20
CA ALA A 99 6.51 2.36 -3.23
C ALA A 99 7.79 1.63 -3.65
N LEU A 100 7.67 0.39 -4.13
CA LEU A 100 8.81 -0.41 -4.59
C LEU A 100 9.46 0.17 -5.85
N VAL A 101 8.65 0.59 -6.84
CA VAL A 101 9.19 1.20 -8.06
C VAL A 101 9.86 2.54 -7.76
N TYR A 102 9.27 3.38 -6.91
CA TYR A 102 9.88 4.62 -6.47
C TYR A 102 11.23 4.36 -5.79
N GLN A 103 11.26 3.46 -4.82
CA GLN A 103 12.49 3.14 -4.10
C GLN A 103 13.56 2.51 -5.02
N ALA A 104 13.16 1.68 -5.98
CA ALA A 104 14.07 1.13 -6.98
C ALA A 104 14.65 2.23 -7.89
N ALA A 105 13.84 3.21 -8.29
CA ALA A 105 14.28 4.35 -9.08
C ALA A 105 15.27 5.23 -8.29
N THR A 106 14.97 5.53 -7.02
CA THR A 106 15.87 6.25 -6.10
C THR A 106 17.22 5.54 -5.97
N LYS A 107 17.23 4.21 -5.76
CA LYS A 107 18.48 3.43 -5.70
C LYS A 107 19.31 3.45 -6.99
N GLN A 108 18.69 3.75 -8.13
CA GLN A 108 19.37 3.87 -9.43
C GLN A 108 19.80 5.31 -9.73
N GLY A 109 19.66 6.25 -8.78
CA GLY A 109 19.97 7.66 -8.98
C GLY A 109 19.01 8.36 -9.94
N LEU A 110 17.82 7.79 -10.17
CA LEU A 110 16.77 8.39 -11.00
C LEU A 110 15.89 9.34 -10.17
N GLU A 111 16.50 10.06 -9.23
CA GLU A 111 15.80 11.10 -8.49
C GLU A 111 15.40 12.20 -9.49
N ARG A 112 14.14 12.62 -9.46
CA ARG A 112 13.72 13.83 -10.18
C ARG A 112 14.50 14.99 -9.57
N ASP A 113 15.40 15.59 -10.34
CA ASP A 113 15.89 16.94 -10.06
C ASP A 113 14.65 17.86 -9.86
N PRO A 114 14.64 18.71 -8.82
CA PRO A 114 13.50 19.58 -8.49
C PRO A 114 13.14 20.57 -9.60
#